data_AF-A0A8T5YPK2-F1
#
_entry.id   AF-A0A8T5YPK2-F1
#
_cell.length_a   1.000
_cell.length_b   1.000
_cell.length_c   1.000
_cell.angle_alpha   90.00
_cell.angle_beta   90.00
_cell.angle_gamma   90.00
#
_symmetry.space_group_name_H-M   'P 1'
#
loop_
_entity.id
_entity.type
_entity.pdbx_description
1 polymer ?
#
loop_
_entity_poly.entity_id
_entity_poly.type
_entity_poly.pdbx_seq_one_letter_code
_entity_poly.pdbx_strand_id
1 'polypeptide(L)'
;HILSGANVNFHGLRYVSERCELGEQREALLAVTIPEEKGSFLKFCQLLGGRSVTEFNYRFADTKNACIFVGVRLSRGLEERKEILQMLNDGGYSVVDLSDDEMAKLHVRYMVGGRPSHPLQERLYSFELPESPGALLRFLNTLGT
;
A
#
# COMPACT_ATOMS: atom_id res chain seq x y z
N HIS A 1 -32.42 -15.46 14.62
CA HIS A 1 -32.02 -14.61 13.48
C HIS A 1 -32.91 -14.93 12.29
N ILE A 2 -33.69 -13.98 11.79
CA ILE A 2 -34.55 -14.16 10.62
C ILE A 2 -33.86 -13.46 9.45
N LEU A 3 -33.44 -14.22 8.44
CA LEU A 3 -33.01 -13.68 7.15
C LEU A 3 -34.26 -13.33 6.34
N SER A 4 -34.66 -12.06 6.35
CA SER A 4 -35.91 -11.57 5.76
C SER A 4 -35.89 -11.42 4.24
N GLY A 5 -34.72 -11.49 3.59
CA GLY A 5 -34.57 -11.43 2.14
C GLY A 5 -33.12 -11.37 1.70
N ALA A 6 -32.88 -11.71 0.42
CA ALA A 6 -31.55 -11.74 -0.21
C ALA A 6 -31.50 -10.97 -1.53
N ASN A 7 -32.46 -10.06 -1.76
CA ASN A 7 -32.52 -9.27 -3.00
C ASN A 7 -31.53 -8.09 -2.92
N VAL A 8 -30.26 -8.37 -3.18
CA VAL A 8 -29.19 -7.38 -3.24
C VAL A 8 -28.52 -7.49 -4.60
N ASN A 9 -28.30 -6.35 -5.27
CA ASN A 9 -27.54 -6.30 -6.51
C ASN A 9 -26.09 -6.71 -6.23
N PHE A 10 -25.47 -7.48 -7.13
CA PHE A 10 -24.07 -7.91 -7.02
C PHE A 10 -23.11 -6.72 -6.84
N HIS A 11 -23.39 -5.56 -7.44
CA HIS A 11 -22.61 -4.34 -7.21
C HIS A 11 -22.69 -3.82 -5.76
N GLY A 12 -23.81 -4.03 -5.08
CA GLY A 12 -24.00 -3.65 -3.68
C GLY A 12 -23.09 -4.45 -2.73
N LEU A 13 -22.70 -5.67 -3.12
CA LEU A 13 -21.76 -6.48 -2.33
C LEU A 13 -20.38 -5.84 -2.25
N ARG A 14 -19.92 -5.13 -3.29
CA ARG A 14 -18.63 -4.41 -3.24
C ARG A 14 -18.65 -3.34 -2.16
N TYR A 15 -19.70 -2.53 -2.10
CA TYR A 15 -19.83 -1.49 -1.09
C TYR A 15 -19.88 -2.06 0.34
N VAL A 16 -20.61 -3.17 0.54
CA VAL A 16 -20.65 -3.84 1.84
C VAL A 16 -19.28 -4.39 2.21
N SER A 17 -18.57 -5.03 1.26
CA SER A 17 -17.21 -5.53 1.48
C SER A 17 -16.24 -4.42 1.86
N GLU A 18 -16.21 -3.33 1.10
CA GLU A 18 -15.35 -2.17 1.38
C GLU A 18 -15.64 -1.60 2.78
N ARG A 19 -16.92 -1.45 3.16
CA ARG A 19 -17.32 -0.94 4.47
C ARG A 19 -16.98 -1.88 5.62
N CYS A 20 -17.09 -3.20 5.42
CA CYS A 20 -16.64 -4.19 6.40
C CYS A 20 -15.12 -4.14 6.59
N GLU A 21 -14.37 -4.04 5.49
CA GLU A 21 -12.90 -4.03 5.52
C GLU A 21 -12.34 -2.81 6.27
N LEU A 22 -13.01 -1.65 6.20
CA LEU A 22 -12.66 -0.46 7.00
C LEU A 22 -12.68 -0.72 8.52
N GLY A 23 -13.57 -1.59 8.99
CA GLY A 23 -13.78 -1.90 10.41
C GLY A 23 -13.02 -3.12 10.93
N GLU A 24 -12.51 -3.99 10.05
CA GLU A 24 -11.89 -5.25 10.45
C GLU A 24 -10.41 -5.12 10.87
N GLN A 25 -9.80 -3.93 10.77
CA GLN A 25 -8.37 -3.69 11.07
C GLN A 25 -7.43 -4.73 10.41
N ARG A 26 -7.82 -5.23 9.24
CA ARG A 26 -7.11 -6.27 8.48
C ARG A 26 -6.00 -5.74 7.58
N GLU A 27 -5.91 -4.43 7.45
CA GLU A 27 -4.91 -3.76 6.63
C GLU A 27 -4.27 -2.62 7.42
N ALA A 28 -2.95 -2.50 7.33
CA ALA A 28 -2.21 -1.31 7.74
C ALA A 28 -2.02 -0.41 6.52
N LEU A 29 -2.43 0.84 6.65
CA LEU A 29 -2.14 1.89 5.66
C LEU A 29 -1.03 2.77 6.19
N LEU A 30 0.07 2.82 5.45
CA LEU A 30 1.30 3.48 5.87
C LEU A 30 1.73 4.46 4.79
N ALA A 31 2.03 5.69 5.20
CA ALA A 31 2.78 6.62 4.38
C ALA A 31 4.25 6.57 4.82
N VAL A 32 5.11 6.05 3.95
CA VAL A 32 6.54 5.87 4.26
C VAL A 32 7.35 6.84 3.41
N THR A 33 8.30 7.54 4.05
CA THR A 33 9.26 8.37 3.34
C THR A 33 10.55 7.59 3.16
N ILE A 34 10.94 7.37 1.90
CA ILE A 34 12.18 6.69 1.50
C ILE A 34 13.08 7.65 0.72
N PRO A 35 14.41 7.46 0.72
CA PRO A 35 15.28 8.27 -0.13
C PRO A 35 15.02 7.95 -1.61
N GLU A 36 14.96 8.99 -2.44
CA GLU A 36 14.71 8.89 -3.89
C GLU A 36 15.99 8.44 -4.62
N GLU A 37 16.41 7.20 -4.37
CA GLU A 37 17.57 6.56 -5.01
C GLU A 37 17.19 5.22 -5.67
N LYS A 38 17.95 4.83 -6.71
CA LYS A 38 17.76 3.55 -7.38
C LYS A 38 17.99 2.42 -6.36
N GLY A 39 16.97 1.57 -6.18
CA GLY A 39 17.03 0.42 -5.28
C GLY A 39 16.42 0.65 -3.90
N SER A 40 16.05 1.89 -3.52
CA SER A 40 15.32 2.13 -2.26
C SER A 40 14.04 1.32 -2.15
N PHE A 41 13.24 1.30 -3.22
CA PHE A 41 12.00 0.54 -3.30
C PHE A 41 12.24 -0.96 -3.07
N LEU A 42 13.30 -1.52 -3.67
CA LEU A 42 13.66 -2.92 -3.49
C LEU A 42 14.10 -3.22 -2.05
N LYS A 43 14.96 -2.38 -1.47
CA LYS A 43 15.40 -2.49 -0.06
C LYS A 43 14.19 -2.44 0.89
N PHE A 44 13.25 -1.53 0.64
CA PHE A 44 12.02 -1.40 1.40
C PHE A 44 11.14 -2.67 1.29
N CYS A 45 10.91 -3.18 0.08
CA CYS A 45 10.15 -4.42 -0.11
C CYS A 45 10.83 -5.65 0.49
N GLN A 46 12.17 -5.69 0.51
CA GLN A 46 12.94 -6.74 1.20
C GLN A 46 12.75 -6.65 2.72
N LEU A 47 12.78 -5.45 3.30
CA LEU A 47 12.56 -5.23 4.73
C LEU A 47 11.17 -5.68 5.17
N LEU A 48 10.14 -5.47 4.33
CA LEU A 48 8.78 -5.97 4.57
C LEU A 48 8.68 -7.50 4.66
N GLY A 49 9.69 -8.25 4.21
CA GLY A 49 9.88 -9.65 4.59
C GLY A 49 8.82 -10.62 4.08
N GLY A 50 8.33 -10.42 2.85
CA GLY A 50 7.36 -11.32 2.22
C GLY A 50 5.91 -11.15 2.70
N ARG A 51 5.64 -10.13 3.51
CA ARG A 51 4.26 -9.72 3.84
C ARG A 51 3.48 -9.37 2.57
N SER A 52 2.17 -9.58 2.63
CA SER A 52 1.28 -9.32 1.50
C SER A 52 1.02 -7.81 1.38
N VAL A 53 1.64 -7.19 0.39
CA VAL A 53 1.38 -5.79 0.03
C VAL A 53 0.13 -5.75 -0.84
N THR A 54 -0.91 -5.10 -0.33
CA THR A 54 -2.22 -4.93 -0.99
C THR A 54 -2.24 -3.69 -1.87
N GLU A 55 -1.54 -2.64 -1.45
CA GLU A 55 -1.43 -1.40 -2.22
C GLU A 55 0.00 -0.87 -2.18
N PHE A 56 0.44 -0.36 -3.33
CA PHE A 56 1.73 0.30 -3.44
C PHE A 56 1.61 1.44 -4.44
N ASN A 57 1.40 2.65 -3.94
CA ASN A 57 1.21 3.85 -4.75
C ASN A 57 2.37 4.83 -4.52
N TYR A 58 2.95 5.31 -5.60
CA TYR A 58 4.05 6.27 -5.57
C TYR A 58 3.92 7.24 -6.74
N ARG A 59 4.25 8.51 -6.49
CA ARG A 59 4.44 9.50 -7.54
C ARG A 59 5.66 10.35 -7.24
N PHE A 60 6.45 10.60 -8.27
CA PHE A 60 7.58 11.51 -8.18
C PHE A 60 7.13 12.91 -7.76
N ALA A 61 7.68 13.41 -6.65
CA ALA A 61 7.37 14.72 -6.08
C ALA A 61 8.62 15.59 -5.92
N ASP A 62 9.69 15.03 -5.36
CA ASP A 62 10.98 15.70 -5.12
C ASP A 62 12.16 14.75 -5.41
N THR A 63 13.35 15.31 -5.56
CA THR A 63 14.59 14.61 -5.90
C THR A 63 15.32 14.00 -4.70
N LYS A 64 14.97 14.40 -3.46
CA LYS A 64 15.63 13.87 -2.25
C LYS A 64 14.85 12.74 -1.59
N ASN A 65 13.56 12.94 -1.40
CA ASN A 65 12.70 12.02 -0.65
C ASN A 65 11.46 11.67 -1.46
N ALA A 66 11.19 10.38 -1.55
CA ALA A 66 9.98 9.81 -2.09
C ALA A 66 9.00 9.51 -0.94
N CYS A 67 7.74 9.94 -1.07
CA CYS A 67 6.68 9.45 -0.20
C CYS A 67 5.92 8.34 -0.93
N ILE A 68 5.88 7.16 -0.31
CA ILE A 68 5.16 6.00 -0.82
C ILE A 68 3.96 5.73 0.09
N PHE A 69 2.83 5.39 -0.52
CA PHE A 69 1.63 4.95 0.16
C PHE A 69 1.52 3.43 0.01
N VAL A 70 1.53 2.74 1.14
CA VAL A 70 1.63 1.28 1.19
C VAL A 70 0.51 0.70 2.04
N GLY A 71 -0.25 -0.22 1.45
CA GLY A 71 -1.19 -1.08 2.14
C GLY A 71 -0.54 -2.43 2.42
N VAL A 72 -0.57 -2.88 3.67
CA VAL A 72 -0.06 -4.19 4.08
C VAL A 72 -1.18 -4.97 4.75
N ARG A 73 -1.49 -6.15 4.24
CA ARG A 73 -2.46 -7.06 4.88
C ARG A 73 -1.87 -7.64 6.16
N LEU A 74 -2.64 -7.52 7.24
CA LEU A 74 -2.30 -8.00 8.57
C LEU A 74 -3.03 -9.31 8.85
N SER A 75 -2.34 -10.25 9.48
CA SER A 75 -2.90 -11.51 9.95
C SER A 75 -3.14 -11.49 11.47
N ARG A 76 -2.25 -10.82 12.23
CA ARG A 76 -2.34 -10.68 13.69
C ARG A 76 -2.87 -9.30 14.14
N GLY A 77 -3.46 -8.54 13.22
CA GLY A 77 -4.06 -7.23 13.50
C GLY A 77 -3.06 -6.23 14.10
N LEU A 78 -3.43 -5.61 15.23
CA LEU A 78 -2.69 -4.49 15.83
C LEU A 78 -1.25 -4.84 16.26
N GLU A 79 -1.01 -6.07 16.73
CA GLU A 79 0.33 -6.50 17.16
C GLU A 79 1.32 -6.49 15.99
N GLU A 80 0.92 -7.07 14.86
CA GLU A 80 1.73 -7.10 13.65
C GLU A 80 1.91 -5.70 13.04
N ARG A 81 0.89 -4.85 13.11
CA ARG A 81 1.01 -3.44 12.71
C ARG A 81 2.11 -2.73 13.50
N LYS A 82 2.16 -2.92 14.83
CA LYS A 82 3.22 -2.35 15.68
C LYS A 82 4.60 -2.91 15.35
N GLU A 83 4.71 -4.21 15.11
CA GLU A 83 5.97 -4.84 14.69
C GLU A 83 6.48 -4.25 13.36
N ILE A 84 5.58 -4.02 12.39
CA ILE A 84 5.93 -3.40 11.10
C ILE A 84 6.42 -1.97 11.31
N LEU A 85 5.71 -1.16 12.10
CA LEU A 85 6.12 0.21 12.38
C LEU A 85 7.49 0.28 13.06
N GLN A 86 7.73 -0.59 14.04
CA GLN A 86 9.00 -0.63 14.74
C GLN A 86 10.13 -1.05 13.80
N MET A 87 9.91 -2.10 13.00
CA MET A 87 10.86 -2.57 11.99
C MET A 87 11.21 -1.48 10.96
N LEU A 88 10.24 -0.69 10.51
CA LEU A 88 10.47 0.40 9.57
C LEU A 88 11.23 1.57 10.21
N ASN A 89 10.91 1.92 11.46
CA ASN A 89 11.64 2.92 12.23
C ASN A 89 13.09 2.49 12.49
N ASP A 90 13.32 1.23 12.84
CA ASP A 90 14.66 0.65 13.03
C ASP A 90 15.45 0.63 11.71
N GLY A 91 14.75 0.52 10.57
CA GLY A 91 15.31 0.69 9.23
C GLY A 91 15.63 2.14 8.84
N GLY A 92 15.37 3.11 9.72
CA GLY A 92 15.61 4.54 9.48
C GLY A 92 14.59 5.24 8.59
N TYR A 93 13.44 4.61 8.33
CA TYR A 93 12.38 5.20 7.52
C TYR A 93 11.42 6.02 8.37
N SER A 94 11.04 7.19 7.87
CA SER A 94 9.97 7.98 8.50
C SER A 94 8.62 7.43 8.07
N VAL A 95 7.85 6.87 9.02
CA VAL A 95 6.54 6.27 8.75
C VAL A 95 5.44 7.04 9.47
N VAL A 96 4.39 7.36 8.72
CA VAL A 96 3.13 7.86 9.25
C VAL A 96 2.08 6.78 9.11
N ASP A 97 1.49 6.41 10.24
CA ASP A 97 0.46 5.39 10.28
C ASP A 97 -0.92 6.02 10.06
N LEU A 98 -1.56 5.61 8.96
CA LEU A 98 -2.86 6.11 8.51
C LEU A 98 -3.97 5.07 8.70
N SER A 99 -3.68 3.97 9.40
CA SER A 99 -4.62 2.84 9.51
C SER A 99 -5.83 3.13 10.41
N ASP A 100 -5.83 4.23 11.16
CA ASP A 100 -7.01 4.71 11.91
C ASP A 100 -7.62 5.98 11.29
N ASP A 101 -7.06 6.46 10.17
CA ASP A 101 -7.53 7.65 9.47
C ASP A 101 -8.59 7.25 8.42
N GLU A 102 -9.86 7.60 8.70
CA GLU A 102 -10.96 7.33 7.77
C GLU A 102 -10.81 8.06 6.44
N MET A 103 -10.25 9.26 6.43
CA MET A 103 -10.01 10.02 5.20
C MET A 103 -8.94 9.31 4.36
N ALA A 104 -7.92 8.75 5.00
CA ALA A 104 -6.90 7.99 4.31
C ALA A 104 -7.48 6.73 3.65
N LYS A 105 -8.30 5.98 4.39
CA LYS A 105 -8.94 4.76 3.91
C LYS A 105 -10.03 4.97 2.85
N LEU A 106 -10.77 6.07 2.91
CA LEU A 106 -11.90 6.31 2.00
C LEU A 106 -11.51 7.15 0.78
N HIS A 107 -10.56 8.07 0.95
CA HIS A 107 -10.23 9.07 -0.07
C HIS A 107 -8.77 9.00 -0.50
N VAL A 108 -7.82 9.14 0.42
CA VAL A 108 -6.40 9.33 0.05
C VAL A 108 -5.88 8.16 -0.77
N ARG A 109 -6.27 6.92 -0.47
CA ARG A 109 -5.85 5.73 -1.26
C ARG A 109 -6.16 5.84 -2.76
N TYR A 110 -7.22 6.57 -3.12
CA TYR A 110 -7.61 6.81 -4.52
C TYR A 110 -7.09 8.14 -5.09
N MET A 111 -6.43 8.96 -4.28
CA MET A 111 -5.92 10.28 -4.66
C MET A 111 -4.40 10.34 -4.79
N VAL A 112 -3.68 9.30 -4.36
CA VAL A 112 -2.24 9.20 -4.58
C VAL A 112 -1.95 9.08 -6.08
N GLY A 113 -1.04 9.90 -6.62
CA GLY A 113 -0.65 9.80 -8.04
C GLY A 113 -0.67 11.07 -8.88
N GLY A 114 -0.95 12.24 -8.28
CA GLY A 114 -1.14 13.52 -8.98
C GLY A 114 0.00 14.00 -9.92
N ARG A 115 0.03 15.30 -10.18
CA ARG A 115 1.01 15.86 -11.14
C ARG A 115 2.39 16.03 -10.47
N PRO A 116 3.46 15.74 -11.21
CA PRO A 116 4.81 16.01 -10.74
C PRO A 116 5.02 17.53 -10.71
N SER A 117 5.92 17.96 -9.83
CA SER A 117 6.29 19.38 -9.66
C SER A 117 6.98 19.96 -10.91
N HIS A 118 7.65 19.13 -11.70
CA HIS A 118 8.40 19.52 -12.90
C HIS A 118 8.05 18.63 -14.10
N PRO A 119 8.24 19.11 -15.34
CA PRO A 119 8.10 18.29 -16.54
C PRO A 119 9.08 17.11 -16.51
N LEU A 120 8.55 15.89 -16.52
CA LEU A 120 9.32 14.66 -16.56
C LEU A 120 9.31 14.09 -17.98
N GLN A 121 10.46 13.66 -18.47
CA GLN A 121 10.56 12.85 -19.69
C GLN A 121 10.34 11.37 -19.34
N GLU A 122 9.14 11.04 -18.91
CA GLU A 122 8.77 9.67 -18.49
C GLU A 122 8.01 8.92 -19.59
N ARG A 123 8.00 7.59 -19.48
CA ARG A 123 7.22 6.69 -20.34
C ARG A 123 6.32 5.84 -19.47
N LEU A 124 5.09 5.63 -19.93
CA LEU A 124 4.12 4.81 -19.21
C LEU A 124 4.18 3.37 -19.71
N TYR A 125 4.22 2.44 -18.77
CA TYR A 125 4.18 1.00 -19.03
C TYR A 125 3.13 0.36 -18.13
N SER A 126 2.46 -0.68 -18.65
CA SER A 126 1.52 -1.50 -17.87
C SER A 126 2.06 -2.93 -17.82
N PHE A 127 2.02 -3.53 -16.64
CA PHE A 127 2.47 -4.89 -16.39
C PHE A 127 1.37 -5.65 -15.67
N GLU A 128 1.12 -6.88 -16.11
CA GLU A 128 0.23 -7.82 -15.45
C GLU A 128 1.04 -9.03 -15.00
N LEU A 129 0.85 -9.42 -13.75
CA LEU A 129 1.59 -10.51 -13.12
C LEU A 129 0.65 -11.34 -12.25
N PRO A 130 0.87 -12.66 -12.15
CA PRO A 130 0.05 -13.53 -11.32
C PRO A 130 0.21 -13.15 -9.85
N GLU A 131 -0.90 -12.89 -9.18
CA GLU A 131 -0.91 -12.55 -7.75
C GLU A 131 -0.38 -13.73 -6.93
N SER A 132 0.80 -13.55 -6.34
CA SER A 132 1.45 -14.53 -5.47
C SER A 132 2.29 -13.83 -4.41
N PRO A 133 2.51 -14.44 -3.24
CA PRO A 133 3.37 -13.86 -2.21
C PRO A 133 4.76 -13.55 -2.76
N GLY A 134 5.18 -12.28 -2.67
CA GLY A 134 6.47 -11.82 -3.19
C GLY A 134 6.54 -11.61 -4.71
N ALA A 135 5.43 -11.65 -5.44
CA ALA A 135 5.41 -11.36 -6.88
C ALA A 135 5.93 -9.95 -7.19
N LEU A 136 5.52 -8.96 -6.39
CA LEU A 136 6.01 -7.58 -6.49
C LEU A 136 7.53 -7.50 -6.27
N LEU A 137 8.07 -8.23 -5.28
CA LEU A 137 9.51 -8.27 -5.03
C LEU A 137 10.27 -8.91 -6.21
N ARG A 138 9.75 -10.01 -6.77
CA ARG A 138 10.32 -10.63 -7.97
C ARG A 138 10.31 -9.67 -9.16
N PHE A 139 9.18 -9.00 -9.39
CA PHE A 139 9.03 -8.01 -10.43
C PHE A 139 10.05 -6.86 -10.30
N LEU A 140 10.18 -6.27 -9.11
CA LEU A 140 11.17 -5.22 -8.85
C LEU A 140 12.61 -5.69 -9.05
N ASN A 141 12.93 -6.94 -8.70
CA ASN A 141 14.25 -7.52 -8.99
C ASN A 141 14.49 -7.68 -10.49
N THR A 142 13.49 -8.14 -11.26
CA THR A 142 13.61 -8.29 -12.72
C THR A 142 13.71 -6.94 -13.44
N LEU A 143 13.02 -5.91 -12.95
CA LEU A 143 13.06 -4.56 -13.53
C LEU A 143 14.35 -3.81 -13.17
N GLY A 144 14.99 -4.16 -12.06
CA GLY A 144 16.20 -3.51 -11.54
C GLY A 144 17.53 -3.92 -12.19
N THR A 145 17.51 -4.89 -13.12
CA THR A 145 18.69 -5.29 -13.93
C THR A 145 18.74 -4.48 -15.21
#